data_AF-A0AAW1V073-F1
#
_entry.id   AF-A0AAW1V073-F1
#
_cell.length_a   1.000
_cell.length_b   1.000
_cell.length_c   1.000
_cell.angle_alpha   90.00
_cell.angle_beta   90.00
_cell.angle_gamma   90.00
#
_symmetry.space_group_name_H-M   'P 1'
#
loop_
_entity.id
_entity.type
_entity.pdbx_description
1 polymer ?
#
loop_
_entity_poly.entity_id
_entity_poly.type
_entity_poly.pdbx_seq_one_letter_code
_entity_poly.pdbx_strand_id
1 'polypeptide(L)'
;MNQFTRGILHAPKQDKELENMLEYNAVSTRNDFRIFHQNIRSINKNLDMLKIYLSQVNDPFDCIVLTESWRVDGFDLLQMKDYDLLYNKSELNRADGVVVFINANLEYSYEIIDIGRCKAIEIKIVEGLSTLVVTAV
;
A
#
# COMPACT_ATOMS: atom_id res chain seq x y z
N MET A 1 61.98 -31.41 -32.98
CA MET A 1 62.02 -30.27 -32.03
C MET A 1 60.72 -29.50 -32.28
N ASN A 2 59.65 -29.89 -31.59
CA ASN A 2 58.28 -29.43 -31.89
C ASN A 2 57.78 -28.53 -30.76
N GLN A 3 57.22 -27.39 -31.15
CA GLN A 3 56.55 -26.44 -30.27
C GLN A 3 55.27 -27.03 -29.68
N PHE A 4 55.02 -26.78 -28.39
CA PHE A 4 53.69 -26.84 -27.79
C PHE A 4 53.55 -25.73 -26.76
N THR A 5 52.78 -24.70 -27.09
CA THR A 5 52.22 -23.70 -26.17
C THR A 5 51.05 -24.34 -25.44
N ARG A 6 51.07 -24.34 -24.09
CA ARG A 6 49.91 -24.67 -23.25
C ARG A 6 49.39 -23.39 -22.60
N GLY A 7 48.18 -23.01 -23.01
CA GLY A 7 47.40 -21.96 -22.34
C GLY A 7 46.96 -22.40 -20.94
N ILE A 8 46.84 -21.42 -20.05
CA ILE A 8 46.02 -21.53 -18.86
C ILE A 8 44.91 -20.50 -19.02
N LEU A 9 43.70 -21.03 -19.25
CA LEU A 9 42.45 -20.29 -19.21
C LEU A 9 42.30 -19.65 -17.84
N HIS A 10 42.12 -18.33 -17.83
CA HIS A 10 41.69 -17.58 -16.66
C HIS A 10 40.27 -18.06 -16.33
N ALA A 11 40.08 -18.78 -15.21
CA ALA A 11 38.76 -19.05 -14.68
C ALA A 11 38.17 -17.71 -14.22
N PRO A 12 36.99 -17.28 -14.71
CA PRO A 12 36.41 -16.02 -14.27
C PRO A 12 35.95 -16.15 -12.82
N LYS A 13 36.47 -15.30 -11.95
CA LYS A 13 35.97 -15.10 -10.57
C LYS A 13 34.65 -14.27 -10.56
N GLN A 14 33.81 -14.37 -11.58
CA GLN A 14 32.70 -13.43 -11.79
C GLN A 14 31.30 -13.97 -11.47
N ASP A 15 31.16 -15.22 -11.04
CA ASP A 15 29.81 -15.82 -10.95
C ASP A 15 29.06 -15.49 -9.64
N LYS A 16 29.77 -15.38 -8.50
CA LYS A 16 29.11 -15.09 -7.20
C LYS A 16 28.64 -13.65 -7.04
N GLU A 17 29.36 -12.69 -7.65
CA GLU A 17 28.95 -11.29 -7.62
C GLU A 17 27.74 -11.06 -8.54
N LEU A 18 27.68 -11.77 -9.67
CA LEU A 18 26.52 -11.72 -10.57
C LEU A 18 25.25 -12.32 -9.92
N GLU A 19 25.36 -13.43 -9.19
CA GLU A 19 24.22 -14.06 -8.51
C GLU A 19 23.59 -13.12 -7.46
N ASN A 20 24.42 -12.47 -6.62
CA ASN A 20 23.94 -11.47 -5.66
C ASN A 20 23.33 -10.23 -6.33
N MET A 21 23.87 -9.83 -7.48
CA MET A 21 23.40 -8.66 -8.24
C MET A 21 22.09 -8.97 -8.99
N LEU A 22 21.85 -10.22 -9.36
CA LEU A 22 20.58 -10.68 -9.94
C LEU A 22 19.49 -10.84 -8.86
N GLU A 23 19.82 -11.31 -7.66
CA GLU A 23 18.89 -11.31 -6.52
C GLU A 23 18.48 -9.88 -6.13
N TYR A 24 19.42 -8.92 -6.16
CA TYR A 24 19.13 -7.52 -5.87
C TYR A 24 18.23 -6.85 -6.92
N ASN A 25 18.33 -7.27 -8.19
CA ASN A 25 17.52 -6.76 -9.30
C ASN A 25 16.21 -7.55 -9.54
N ALA A 26 16.04 -8.71 -8.89
CA ALA A 26 14.81 -9.52 -8.96
C ALA A 26 13.72 -9.04 -7.97
N VAL A 27 14.07 -8.14 -7.05
CA VAL A 27 13.09 -7.38 -6.27
C VAL A 27 12.55 -6.28 -7.18
N SER A 28 11.33 -6.48 -7.69
CA SER A 28 10.54 -5.40 -8.29
C SER A 28 10.54 -4.19 -7.34
N THR A 29 11.34 -3.18 -7.66
CA THR A 29 11.50 -1.94 -6.88
C THR A 29 10.25 -1.08 -7.01
N ARG A 30 9.17 -1.44 -6.32
CA ARG A 30 8.14 -0.46 -5.98
C ARG A 30 8.70 0.38 -4.84
N ASN A 31 9.57 1.34 -5.17
CA ASN A 31 10.31 2.13 -4.17
C ASN A 31 9.47 3.20 -3.47
N ASP A 32 8.26 3.47 -3.95
CA ASP A 32 7.44 4.56 -3.45
C ASP A 32 6.17 4.02 -2.80
N PHE A 33 5.94 4.42 -1.55
CA PHE A 33 4.67 4.22 -0.86
C PHE A 33 3.62 5.21 -1.41
N ARG A 34 2.51 4.70 -1.95
CA ARG A 34 1.52 5.50 -2.68
C ARG A 34 0.22 5.62 -1.89
N ILE A 35 -0.15 6.87 -1.60
CA ILE A 35 -1.40 7.21 -0.93
C ILE A 35 -2.35 7.87 -1.93
N PHE A 36 -3.58 7.37 -2.02
CA PHE A 36 -4.68 8.08 -2.64
C PHE A 36 -5.57 8.67 -1.56
N HIS A 37 -5.87 9.97 -1.63
CA HIS A 37 -6.81 10.61 -0.72
C HIS A 37 -7.92 11.30 -1.51
N GLN A 38 -9.18 11.03 -1.14
CA GLN A 38 -10.33 11.71 -1.71
C GLN A 38 -11.43 11.90 -0.66
N ASN A 39 -11.99 13.10 -0.65
CA ASN A 39 -13.28 13.32 -0.02
C ASN A 39 -14.38 12.70 -0.90
N ILE A 40 -14.94 11.58 -0.45
CA ILE A 40 -15.82 10.73 -1.28
C ILE A 40 -17.28 11.19 -1.27
N ARG A 41 -17.66 12.11 -0.35
CA ARG A 41 -19.03 12.66 -0.21
C ARG A 41 -20.11 11.58 -0.27
N SER A 42 -20.08 10.63 0.67
CA SER A 42 -20.85 9.37 0.71
C SER A 42 -20.18 8.20 -0.02
N ILE A 43 -19.64 7.25 0.76
CA ILE A 43 -19.04 6.04 0.18
C ILE A 43 -20.09 5.13 -0.46
N ASN A 44 -21.27 4.99 0.17
CA ASN A 44 -22.36 4.16 -0.35
C ASN A 44 -22.83 4.60 -1.75
N LYS A 45 -22.67 5.90 -2.08
CA LYS A 45 -23.07 6.45 -3.38
C LYS A 45 -21.97 6.39 -4.43
N ASN A 46 -20.71 6.61 -4.03
CA ASN A 46 -19.63 6.90 -4.97
C ASN A 46 -18.57 5.79 -5.06
N LEU A 47 -18.64 4.73 -4.25
CA LEU A 47 -17.64 3.66 -4.24
C LEU A 47 -17.49 2.98 -5.61
N ASP A 48 -18.58 2.69 -6.32
CA ASP A 48 -18.50 2.02 -7.63
C ASP A 48 -17.78 2.89 -8.67
N MET A 49 -18.04 4.19 -8.67
CA MET A 49 -17.35 5.14 -9.55
C MET A 49 -15.86 5.23 -9.19
N LEU A 50 -15.54 5.23 -7.90
CA LEU A 50 -14.16 5.20 -7.43
C LEU A 50 -13.46 3.90 -7.88
N LYS A 51 -14.10 2.74 -7.75
CA LYS A 51 -13.54 1.46 -8.22
C LYS A 51 -13.22 1.49 -9.72
N ILE A 52 -14.11 2.07 -10.54
CA ILE A 52 -13.87 2.26 -11.97
C ILE A 52 -12.66 3.17 -12.20
N TYR A 53 -12.60 4.31 -11.51
CA TYR A 53 -11.46 5.23 -11.62
C TYR A 53 -10.14 4.55 -11.24
N LEU A 54 -10.10 3.85 -10.10
CA LEU A 54 -8.90 3.16 -9.63
C LEU A 54 -8.46 2.04 -10.58
N SER A 55 -9.39 1.38 -11.26
CA SER A 55 -9.07 0.35 -12.27
C SER A 55 -8.38 0.90 -13.52
N GLN A 56 -8.45 2.22 -13.75
CA GLN A 56 -7.78 2.89 -14.87
C GLN A 56 -6.35 3.32 -14.51
N VAL A 57 -5.97 3.24 -13.24
CA VAL A 57 -4.62 3.56 -12.78
C VAL A 57 -3.75 2.31 -12.94
N ASN A 58 -2.63 2.43 -13.66
CA ASN A 58 -1.74 1.29 -13.95
C ASN A 58 -1.14 0.66 -12.67
N ASP A 59 -0.97 1.45 -11.63
CA ASP A 59 -0.33 1.05 -10.38
C ASP A 59 -1.31 1.19 -9.21
N PRO A 60 -1.50 0.14 -8.39
CA PRO A 60 -2.37 0.22 -7.22
C PRO A 60 -1.85 1.18 -6.15
N PHE A 61 -2.70 1.63 -5.24
CA PHE A 61 -2.24 2.41 -4.09
C PHE A 61 -1.92 1.49 -2.92
N ASP A 62 -0.99 1.88 -2.05
CA ASP A 62 -0.68 1.12 -0.84
C ASP A 62 -1.67 1.47 0.27
N CYS A 63 -2.19 2.71 0.25
CA CYS A 63 -3.24 3.19 1.14
C CYS A 63 -4.21 4.11 0.37
N ILE A 64 -5.51 3.89 0.53
CA ILE A 64 -6.58 4.73 -0.01
C ILE A 64 -7.39 5.28 1.16
N VAL A 65 -7.35 6.59 1.34
CA VAL A 65 -8.05 7.31 2.42
C VAL A 65 -9.26 8.04 1.84
N LEU A 66 -10.44 7.71 2.34
CA LEU A 66 -11.70 8.33 1.96
C LEU A 66 -12.30 9.09 3.13
N THR A 67 -12.40 10.42 2.99
CA THR A 67 -13.01 11.32 3.97
C THR A 67 -14.43 11.70 3.58
N GLU A 68 -15.22 12.15 4.56
CA GLU A 68 -16.67 12.34 4.43
C GLU A 68 -17.37 11.12 3.81
N SER A 69 -17.01 9.92 4.31
CA SER A 69 -17.68 8.68 3.90
C SER A 69 -19.15 8.64 4.31
N TRP A 70 -19.54 9.51 5.26
CA TRP A 70 -20.81 9.48 5.98
C TRP A 70 -20.93 8.16 6.74
N ARG A 71 -22.17 7.75 7.03
CA ARG A 71 -22.47 6.46 7.63
C ARG A 71 -22.25 5.33 6.61
N VAL A 72 -21.46 4.35 7.01
CA VAL A 72 -21.28 3.10 6.26
C VAL A 72 -22.42 2.15 6.61
N ASP A 73 -23.20 1.76 5.60
CA ASP A 73 -24.24 0.75 5.74
C ASP A 73 -23.80 -0.51 4.99
N GLY A 74 -23.81 -1.68 5.65
CA GLY A 74 -23.33 -2.93 5.04
C GLY A 74 -21.82 -2.91 4.79
N PHE A 75 -21.03 -2.74 5.85
CA PHE A 75 -19.56 -2.64 5.80
C PHE A 75 -18.90 -3.71 4.92
N ASP A 76 -19.36 -4.96 5.03
CA ASP A 76 -18.84 -6.10 4.26
C ASP A 76 -19.03 -5.95 2.74
N LEU A 77 -20.00 -5.14 2.29
CA LEU A 77 -20.27 -4.87 0.88
C LEU A 77 -19.28 -3.87 0.27
N LEU A 78 -18.55 -3.13 1.10
CA LEU A 78 -17.60 -2.11 0.65
C LEU A 78 -16.22 -2.68 0.31
N GLN A 79 -16.00 -3.99 0.54
CA GLN A 79 -14.70 -4.63 0.34
C GLN A 79 -14.15 -4.38 -1.07
N MET A 80 -12.84 -4.13 -1.13
CA MET A 80 -12.06 -4.12 -2.36
C MET A 80 -11.11 -5.31 -2.35
N LYS A 81 -10.93 -5.93 -3.52
CA LYS A 81 -10.00 -7.05 -3.67
C LYS A 81 -8.58 -6.58 -3.33
N ASP A 82 -7.84 -7.40 -2.57
CA ASP A 82 -6.44 -7.16 -2.18
C ASP A 82 -6.22 -5.98 -1.20
N TYR A 83 -7.29 -5.44 -0.61
CA TYR A 83 -7.19 -4.45 0.46
C TYR A 83 -7.94 -4.90 1.70
N ASP A 84 -7.40 -4.57 2.87
CA ASP A 84 -8.13 -4.54 4.13
C ASP A 84 -8.92 -3.23 4.25
N LEU A 85 -10.03 -3.27 4.98
CA LEU A 85 -10.95 -2.15 5.13
C LEU A 85 -11.02 -1.71 6.59
N LEU A 86 -10.73 -0.42 6.84
CA LEU A 86 -10.83 0.22 8.15
C LEU A 86 -11.90 1.32 8.11
N TYR A 87 -12.60 1.53 9.23
CA TYR A 87 -13.59 2.59 9.38
C TYR A 87 -13.58 3.16 10.80
N ASN A 88 -13.63 4.49 10.90
CA ASN A 88 -13.59 5.19 12.17
C ASN A 88 -14.90 5.11 12.97
N LYS A 89 -15.94 4.45 12.43
CA LYS A 89 -17.28 4.37 13.04
C LYS A 89 -17.86 5.76 13.33
N SER A 90 -17.88 6.58 12.28
CA SER A 90 -18.49 7.92 12.29
C SER A 90 -19.93 7.89 12.74
N GLU A 91 -20.28 8.79 13.65
CA GLU A 91 -21.60 8.86 14.31
C GLU A 91 -22.17 10.28 14.35
N LEU A 92 -21.40 11.31 13.97
CA LEU A 92 -21.80 12.69 14.17
C LEU A 92 -22.77 13.23 13.10
N ASN A 93 -22.28 13.35 11.86
CA ASN A 93 -23.00 14.01 10.76
C ASN A 93 -22.40 13.63 9.40
N ARG A 94 -22.86 14.27 8.32
CA ARG A 94 -22.38 14.02 6.95
C ARG A 94 -21.00 14.62 6.65
N ALA A 95 -20.41 15.38 7.54
CA ALA A 95 -19.01 15.81 7.43
C ALA A 95 -18.06 14.85 8.17
N ASP A 96 -18.59 13.80 8.80
CA ASP A 96 -17.84 12.76 9.49
C ASP A 96 -17.73 11.51 8.60
N GLY A 97 -16.81 10.63 8.96
CA GLY A 97 -16.59 9.36 8.30
C GLY A 97 -15.26 9.32 7.58
N VAL A 98 -14.39 8.46 8.09
CA VAL A 98 -13.12 8.11 7.48
C VAL A 98 -13.11 6.62 7.23
N VAL A 99 -12.94 6.25 5.96
CA VAL A 99 -12.73 4.88 5.51
C VAL A 99 -11.33 4.78 4.93
N VAL A 100 -10.58 3.76 5.32
CA VAL A 100 -9.25 3.51 4.76
C VAL A 100 -9.18 2.11 4.17
N PHE A 101 -8.72 1.99 2.94
CA PHE A 101 -8.31 0.73 2.35
C PHE A 101 -6.79 0.62 2.41
N ILE A 102 -6.26 -0.44 2.98
CA ILE A 102 -4.81 -0.69 3.07
C ILE A 102 -4.50 -1.96 2.27
N ASN A 103 -3.46 -1.95 1.45
CA ASN A 103 -3.05 -3.14 0.71
C ASN A 103 -2.80 -4.30 1.69
N ALA A 104 -3.49 -5.42 1.50
CA ALA A 104 -3.50 -6.55 2.43
C ALA A 104 -2.14 -7.29 2.54
N ASN A 105 -1.19 -6.97 1.65
CA ASN A 105 0.17 -7.49 1.72
C ASN A 105 1.10 -6.67 2.63
N LEU A 106 0.63 -5.55 3.18
CA LEU A 106 1.41 -4.73 4.09
C LEU A 106 1.29 -5.21 5.53
N GLU A 107 2.39 -5.13 6.28
CA GLU A 107 2.35 -5.28 7.73
C GLU A 107 1.99 -3.93 8.37
N TYR A 108 0.86 -3.88 9.06
CA TYR A 108 0.41 -2.66 9.72
C TYR A 108 -0.35 -2.94 11.02
N SER A 109 -0.42 -1.91 11.86
CA SER A 109 -1.35 -1.82 12.97
C SER A 109 -2.14 -0.52 12.86
N TYR A 110 -3.30 -0.44 13.51
CA TYR A 110 -4.10 0.78 13.50
C TYR A 110 -4.80 0.99 14.83
N GLU A 111 -5.15 2.25 15.10
CA GLU A 111 -5.97 2.66 16.21
C GLU A 111 -6.95 3.75 15.80
N ILE A 112 -8.12 3.78 16.44
CA ILE A 112 -9.08 4.88 16.29
C ILE A 112 -8.82 5.85 17.44
N ILE A 113 -8.50 7.10 17.11
CA ILE A 113 -8.14 8.13 18.09
C ILE A 113 -9.28 9.15 18.19
N ASP A 114 -9.76 9.40 19.40
CA ASP A 114 -10.71 10.48 19.66
C ASP A 114 -9.98 11.84 19.70
N ILE A 115 -10.28 12.72 18.74
CA ILE A 115 -9.78 14.09 18.66
C ILE A 115 -10.96 15.04 18.90
N GLY A 116 -11.19 15.37 20.17
CA GLY A 116 -12.33 16.19 20.58
C GLY A 116 -13.65 15.45 20.37
N ARG A 117 -14.42 15.85 19.35
CA ARG A 117 -15.66 15.13 18.95
C ARG A 117 -15.46 14.24 17.73
N CYS A 118 -14.32 14.36 17.04
CA CYS A 118 -14.02 13.61 15.83
C CYS A 118 -13.27 12.33 16.16
N LYS A 119 -13.38 11.31 15.29
CA LYS A 119 -12.59 10.07 15.37
C LYS A 119 -11.63 10.04 14.19
N ALA A 120 -10.34 9.95 14.47
CA ALA A 120 -9.30 9.73 13.47
C ALA A 120 -8.94 8.25 13.37
N ILE A 121 -8.38 7.83 12.24
CA ILE A 121 -7.70 6.53 12.13
C ILE A 121 -6.20 6.81 12.03
N GLU A 122 -5.43 6.31 12.98
CA GLU A 122 -3.97 6.28 12.90
C GLU A 122 -3.53 4.88 12.48
N ILE A 123 -2.71 4.81 11.44
CA ILE A 123 -2.19 3.58 10.85
C ILE A 123 -0.67 3.63 10.92
N LYS A 124 -0.06 2.59 11.49
CA LYS A 124 1.38 2.40 11.58
C LYS A 124 1.76 1.25 10.66
N ILE A 125 2.44 1.56 9.57
CA ILE A 125 2.88 0.61 8.54
C ILE A 125 4.35 0.35 8.74
N VAL A 126 4.74 -0.92 8.80
CA VAL A 126 6.12 -1.35 9.04
C VAL A 126 6.67 -2.00 7.77
N GLU A 127 7.79 -1.49 7.28
CA GLU A 127 8.50 -2.06 6.13
C GLU A 127 9.99 -2.12 6.42
N GLY A 128 10.48 -3.31 6.79
CA GLY A 128 11.86 -3.50 7.21
C GLY A 128 12.21 -2.69 8.47
N LEU A 129 13.11 -1.71 8.33
CA LEU A 129 13.53 -0.82 9.42
C LEU A 129 12.78 0.53 9.42
N SER A 130 11.88 0.74 8.47
CA SER A 130 11.11 1.97 8.30
C SER A 130 9.71 1.81 8.88
N THR A 131 9.18 2.90 9.44
CA THR A 131 7.79 2.98 9.88
C THR A 131 7.16 4.24 9.32
N LEU A 132 6.01 4.07 8.66
CA LEU A 132 5.18 5.18 8.18
C LEU A 132 3.93 5.28 9.05
N VAL A 133 3.61 6.49 9.50
CA VAL A 133 2.39 6.78 10.25
C VAL A 133 1.46 7.62 9.38
N VAL A 134 0.25 7.13 9.15
CA VAL A 134 -0.82 7.85 8.44
C VAL A 134 -1.94 8.12 9.41
N THR A 135 -2.21 9.40 9.68
CA THR A 135 -3.36 9.84 10.48
C THR A 135 -4.40 10.47 9.57
N ALA A 136 -5.59 9.87 9.49
CA ALA A 136 -6.71 10.34 8.69
C ALA A 136 -7.84 10.85 9.61
N VAL A 137 -8.33 12.06 9.35
CA VAL A 137 -9.35 12.77 10.15
C VAL A 137 -10.51 13.21 9.26
#